data_AF-A0A258RC05-F1
#
_entry.id   AF-A0A258RC05-F1
#
_cell.length_a   1.000
_cell.length_b   1.000
_cell.length_c   1.000
_cell.angle_alpha   90.00
_cell.angle_beta   90.00
_cell.angle_gamma   90.00
#
_symmetry.space_group_name_H-M   'P 1'
#
loop_
_entity.id
_entity.type
_entity.pdbx_description
1 polymer ?
#
loop_
_entity_poly.entity_id
_entity_poly.type
_entity_poly.pdbx_seq_one_letter_code
_entity_poly.pdbx_strand_id
1 'polypeptide(L)'
;MTNDSHVLDSPPEGAAADWTIPQDWGRFTAAEHAVWDTLYARQAKLLPGRASKAYLRGLDALQLSTSGIPNFEELSERLMKLTGWQVVAVHGLVPDDVFFDHMANRRFVAGNFIRRADQLDYLQEPDVFHDVFGHVPMLADPVFADYCVAYGEGGKRALELGGLNYLSRLYWYTVEFGLIQEDGELRIYGSGIVSSAAESNFALEDPSPNRLGFDLKRVMRTEYRIDDFQQNYFVIPSFDELLRVTVETDFAPLYEAIKPLPDIRIADILPEDVVITRGTQAYARTRDEGRG
;
A
#
# COMPACT_ATOMS: atom_id res chain seq x y z
N MET A 1 9.08 19.36 2.67
CA MET A 1 9.78 18.93 3.89
C MET A 1 10.67 17.79 3.48
N THR A 2 11.96 17.86 3.81
CA THR A 2 12.95 16.85 3.45
C THR A 2 12.59 15.52 4.10
N ASN A 3 12.52 14.48 3.29
CA ASN A 3 12.08 13.14 3.64
C ASN A 3 13.25 12.42 4.31
N ASP A 4 13.41 12.56 5.63
CA ASP A 4 14.46 11.86 6.41
C ASP A 4 14.03 10.41 6.73
N SER A 5 13.52 9.69 5.74
CA SER A 5 13.60 8.24 5.70
C SER A 5 14.73 7.90 4.73
N HIS A 6 15.97 7.97 5.22
CA HIS A 6 17.14 7.91 4.36
C HIS A 6 17.25 6.54 3.69
N VAL A 7 16.78 6.46 2.44
CA VAL A 7 17.24 5.44 1.50
C VAL A 7 18.76 5.60 1.40
N LEU A 8 19.50 4.53 1.68
CA LEU A 8 20.96 4.58 1.65
C LEU A 8 21.45 4.76 0.20
N ASP A 9 22.65 5.32 0.01
CA ASP A 9 23.24 5.47 -1.34
C ASP A 9 23.78 4.14 -1.90
N SER A 10 23.95 3.13 -1.05
CA SER A 10 24.41 1.79 -1.39
C SER A 10 23.76 0.76 -0.46
N PRO A 11 23.66 -0.52 -0.88
CA PRO A 11 23.18 -1.59 -0.01
C PRO A 11 23.94 -1.58 1.33
N PRO A 12 23.24 -1.73 2.48
CA PRO A 12 23.88 -1.77 3.78
C PRO A 12 24.81 -3.00 3.90
N GLU A 13 25.73 -2.95 4.87
CA GLU A 13 26.64 -4.08 5.13
C GLU A 13 25.85 -5.38 5.37
N GLY A 14 26.19 -6.44 4.63
CA GLY A 14 25.50 -7.73 4.71
C GLY A 14 24.30 -7.91 3.76
N ALA A 15 23.87 -6.85 3.07
CA ALA A 15 22.86 -6.95 2.01
C ALA A 15 23.46 -7.41 0.66
N ALA A 16 22.65 -8.10 -0.12
CA ALA A 16 22.95 -8.44 -1.50
C ALA A 16 22.87 -7.21 -2.42
N ALA A 17 23.29 -7.37 -3.69
CA ALA A 17 23.27 -6.29 -4.67
C ALA A 17 21.85 -5.78 -4.98
N ASP A 18 20.84 -6.63 -4.80
CA ASP A 18 19.42 -6.29 -4.89
C ASP A 18 18.83 -5.85 -3.54
N TRP A 19 19.67 -5.46 -2.57
CA TRP A 19 19.28 -5.00 -1.23
C TRP A 19 18.64 -6.03 -0.31
N THR A 20 18.48 -7.27 -0.78
CA THR A 20 17.91 -8.33 0.06
C THR A 20 18.89 -8.74 1.16
N ILE A 21 18.32 -9.13 2.29
CA ILE A 21 19.03 -9.72 3.43
C ILE A 21 18.36 -11.05 3.81
N PRO A 22 19.08 -11.98 4.46
CA PRO A 22 18.42 -13.07 5.16
C PRO A 22 17.44 -12.52 6.21
N GLN A 23 16.23 -13.09 6.31
CA GLN A 23 15.29 -12.70 7.36
C GLN A 23 15.88 -12.96 8.76
N ASP A 24 16.64 -14.06 8.90
CA ASP A 24 17.18 -14.55 10.16
C ASP A 24 16.07 -14.68 11.22
N TRP A 25 15.00 -15.40 10.87
CA TRP A 25 13.75 -15.48 11.64
C TRP A 25 13.96 -15.85 13.12
N GLY A 26 14.95 -16.70 13.40
CA GLY A 26 15.29 -17.13 14.77
C GLY A 26 15.80 -16.02 15.69
N ARG A 27 16.15 -14.84 15.17
CA ARG A 27 16.58 -13.69 15.98
C ARG A 27 15.41 -12.95 16.64
N PHE A 28 14.19 -13.08 16.10
CA PHE A 28 13.04 -12.38 16.65
C PHE A 28 12.76 -12.91 18.05
N THR A 29 12.62 -11.97 18.99
CA THR A 29 12.37 -12.28 20.38
C THR A 29 10.91 -12.67 20.59
N ALA A 30 10.63 -13.40 21.68
CA ALA A 30 9.25 -13.69 22.07
C ALA A 30 8.40 -12.41 22.26
N ALA A 31 9.00 -11.29 22.65
CA ALA A 31 8.31 -10.02 22.77
C ALA A 31 7.91 -9.45 21.40
N GLU A 32 8.77 -9.55 20.39
CA GLU A 32 8.46 -9.13 19.02
C GLU A 32 7.35 -10.00 18.39
N HIS A 33 7.40 -11.32 18.60
CA HIS A 33 6.30 -12.20 18.18
C HIS A 33 4.97 -11.85 18.89
N ALA A 34 5.01 -11.49 20.18
CA ALA A 34 3.80 -11.09 20.91
C ALA A 34 3.23 -9.74 20.42
N VAL A 35 4.06 -8.83 19.93
CA VAL A 35 3.61 -7.59 19.27
C VAL A 35 2.83 -7.93 18.00
N TRP A 36 3.36 -8.83 17.16
CA TRP A 36 2.66 -9.30 15.96
C TRP A 36 1.27 -9.86 16.32
N ASP A 37 1.20 -10.75 17.31
CA ASP A 37 -0.06 -11.37 17.74
C ASP A 37 -1.08 -10.35 18.23
N THR A 38 -0.62 -9.32 18.96
CA THR A 38 -1.47 -8.24 19.45
C THR A 38 -2.05 -7.42 18.30
N LEU A 39 -1.21 -7.06 17.32
CA LEU A 39 -1.62 -6.30 16.14
C LEU A 39 -2.58 -7.13 15.26
N TYR A 40 -2.25 -8.41 15.03
CA TYR A 40 -3.09 -9.34 14.27
C TYR A 40 -4.46 -9.50 14.92
N ALA A 41 -4.52 -9.80 16.22
CA ALA A 41 -5.77 -10.02 16.94
C ALA A 41 -6.69 -8.79 16.88
N ARG A 42 -6.12 -7.58 16.96
CA ARG A 42 -6.86 -6.33 16.79
C ARG A 42 -7.47 -6.23 15.39
N GLN A 43 -6.69 -6.46 14.34
CA GLN A 43 -7.17 -6.32 12.96
C GLN A 43 -8.12 -7.45 12.55
N ALA A 44 -7.86 -8.69 12.97
CA ALA A 44 -8.73 -9.83 12.71
C ALA A 44 -10.15 -9.64 13.26
N LYS A 45 -10.31 -8.86 14.34
CA LYS A 45 -11.62 -8.47 14.88
C LYS A 45 -12.27 -7.33 14.08
N LEU A 46 -11.47 -6.40 13.55
CA LEU A 46 -11.95 -5.17 12.90
C LEU A 46 -12.31 -5.37 11.42
N LEU A 47 -11.49 -6.11 10.68
CA LEU A 47 -11.55 -6.19 9.22
C LEU A 47 -12.74 -6.98 8.63
N PRO A 48 -13.37 -7.97 9.31
CA PRO A 48 -14.56 -8.63 8.78
C PRO A 48 -15.67 -7.62 8.45
N GLY A 49 -16.15 -7.63 7.20
CA GLY A 49 -17.13 -6.67 6.68
C GLY A 49 -16.55 -5.31 6.26
N ARG A 50 -15.26 -5.06 6.47
CA ARG A 50 -14.55 -3.84 6.05
C ARG A 50 -13.53 -4.11 4.95
N ALA A 51 -12.68 -5.12 5.11
CA ALA A 51 -11.71 -5.52 4.09
C ALA A 51 -12.39 -6.24 2.91
N SER A 52 -11.77 -6.16 1.74
CA SER A 52 -12.22 -6.85 0.53
C SER A 52 -12.24 -8.35 0.73
N LYS A 53 -13.12 -9.04 -0.01
CA LYS A 53 -13.16 -10.51 0.05
C LYS A 53 -11.83 -11.13 -0.42
N ALA A 54 -11.15 -10.50 -1.39
CA ALA A 54 -9.85 -10.96 -1.87
C ALA A 54 -8.79 -10.92 -0.76
N TYR A 55 -8.69 -9.80 -0.04
CA TYR A 55 -7.78 -9.66 1.09
C TYR A 55 -8.01 -10.73 2.16
N LEU A 56 -9.27 -10.93 2.58
CA LEU A 56 -9.62 -11.91 3.62
C LEU A 56 -9.32 -13.35 3.19
N ARG A 57 -9.51 -13.70 1.91
CA ARG A 57 -9.11 -15.00 1.36
C ARG A 57 -7.59 -15.18 1.37
N GLY A 58 -6.85 -14.14 0.99
CA GLY A 58 -5.39 -14.15 1.02
C GLY A 58 -4.84 -14.35 2.43
N LEU A 59 -5.44 -13.67 3.41
CA LEU A 59 -5.05 -13.79 4.82
C LEU A 59 -5.15 -15.23 5.34
N ASP A 60 -6.26 -15.91 4.99
CA ASP A 60 -6.50 -17.31 5.34
C ASP A 60 -5.57 -18.27 4.58
N ALA A 61 -5.45 -18.10 3.26
CA ALA A 61 -4.62 -18.96 2.40
C ALA A 61 -3.13 -18.93 2.79
N LEU A 62 -2.65 -17.77 3.24
CA LEU A 62 -1.26 -17.58 3.69
C LEU A 62 -1.04 -17.93 5.17
N GLN A 63 -2.11 -18.29 5.91
CA GLN A 63 -2.06 -18.69 7.32
C GLN A 63 -1.41 -17.65 8.25
N LEU A 64 -1.66 -16.36 7.98
CA LEU A 64 -1.14 -15.26 8.81
C LEU A 64 -1.77 -15.20 10.21
N SER A 65 -2.80 -16.01 10.48
CA SER A 65 -3.38 -16.25 11.80
C SER A 65 -2.49 -17.09 12.73
N THR A 66 -1.44 -17.72 12.19
CA THR A 66 -0.45 -18.44 12.99
C THR A 66 0.29 -17.46 13.89
N SER A 67 0.49 -17.84 15.15
CA SER A 67 1.11 -16.97 16.15
C SER A 67 2.56 -16.60 15.78
N GLY A 68 2.88 -15.33 15.97
CA GLY A 68 4.19 -14.71 15.75
C GLY A 68 4.41 -14.17 14.33
N ILE A 69 5.46 -13.35 14.20
CA ILE A 69 5.97 -12.85 12.92
C ILE A 69 6.15 -14.02 11.93
N PRO A 70 5.61 -13.95 10.69
CA PRO A 70 5.73 -15.03 9.70
C PRO A 70 7.17 -15.29 9.29
N ASN A 71 7.52 -16.57 9.14
CA ASN A 71 8.75 -16.96 8.45
C ASN A 71 8.57 -16.74 6.95
N PHE A 72 9.45 -15.95 6.33
CA PHE A 72 9.32 -15.55 4.92
C PHE A 72 9.53 -16.70 3.96
N GLU A 73 10.31 -17.72 4.31
CA GLU A 73 10.49 -18.92 3.49
C GLU A 73 9.16 -19.68 3.40
N GLU A 74 8.56 -20.01 4.55
CA GLU A 74 7.28 -20.72 4.61
C GLU A 74 6.12 -19.92 4.00
N LEU A 75 6.11 -18.60 4.22
CA LEU A 75 5.13 -17.69 3.64
C LEU A 75 5.26 -17.66 2.12
N SER A 76 6.50 -17.54 1.62
CA SER A 76 6.79 -17.52 0.19
C SER A 76 6.47 -18.84 -0.48
N GLU A 77 6.69 -19.99 0.16
CA GLU A 77 6.28 -21.29 -0.39
C GLU A 77 4.77 -21.36 -0.68
N ARG A 78 3.94 -20.76 0.17
CA ARG A 78 2.48 -20.72 -0.02
C ARG A 78 2.11 -19.73 -1.12
N LEU A 79 2.68 -18.53 -1.06
CA LEU A 79 2.41 -17.47 -2.04
C LEU A 79 2.85 -17.87 -3.47
N MET A 80 4.01 -18.51 -3.59
CA MET A 80 4.53 -19.04 -4.87
C MET A 80 3.58 -20.04 -5.52
N LYS A 81 2.91 -20.89 -4.72
CA LYS A 81 1.93 -21.87 -5.23
C LYS A 81 0.65 -21.20 -5.74
N LEU A 82 0.30 -20.02 -5.24
CA LEU A 82 -0.92 -19.30 -5.60
C LEU A 82 -0.70 -18.41 -6.82
N THR A 83 0.36 -17.60 -6.80
CA THR A 83 0.58 -16.54 -7.79
C THR A 83 2.04 -16.43 -8.26
N GLY A 84 2.94 -17.31 -7.82
CA GLY A 84 4.37 -17.22 -8.15
C GLY A 84 5.07 -16.00 -7.53
N TRP A 85 4.45 -15.36 -6.54
CA TRP A 85 5.05 -14.28 -5.76
C TRP A 85 5.79 -14.82 -4.53
N GLN A 86 6.80 -14.09 -4.08
CA GLN A 86 7.52 -14.35 -2.84
C GLN A 86 7.78 -13.05 -2.07
N VAL A 87 8.03 -13.17 -0.77
CA VAL A 87 8.42 -12.08 0.11
C VAL A 87 9.92 -12.16 0.37
N VAL A 88 10.62 -11.05 0.21
CA VAL A 88 12.07 -10.94 0.49
C VAL A 88 12.30 -9.89 1.58
N ALA A 89 13.23 -10.19 2.50
CA ALA A 89 13.56 -9.29 3.58
C ALA A 89 14.54 -8.21 3.12
N VAL A 90 14.29 -6.98 3.54
CA VAL A 90 15.18 -5.81 3.37
C VAL A 90 15.37 -5.12 4.71
N HIS A 91 16.40 -4.29 4.85
CA HIS A 91 16.64 -3.56 6.09
C HIS A 91 15.56 -2.53 6.42
N GLY A 92 14.92 -1.97 5.39
CA GLY A 92 13.93 -0.90 5.47
C GLY A 92 13.59 -0.45 4.05
N LEU A 93 13.52 0.86 3.82
CA LEU A 93 13.29 1.39 2.47
C LEU A 93 14.44 1.05 1.51
N VAL A 94 14.08 0.75 0.27
CA VAL A 94 15.02 0.51 -0.84
C VAL A 94 14.86 1.61 -1.91
N PRO A 95 15.88 1.84 -2.75
CA PRO A 95 15.75 2.72 -3.91
C PRO A 95 14.60 2.34 -4.84
N ASP A 96 14.01 3.32 -5.53
CA ASP A 96 12.84 3.10 -6.39
C ASP A 96 13.12 2.11 -7.52
N ASP A 97 14.29 2.17 -8.17
CA ASP A 97 14.68 1.25 -9.23
C ASP A 97 14.77 -0.20 -8.74
N VAL A 98 15.27 -0.39 -7.53
CA VAL A 98 15.32 -1.68 -6.83
C VAL A 98 13.91 -2.17 -6.50
N PHE A 99 13.08 -1.31 -5.91
CA PHE A 99 11.68 -1.63 -5.60
C PHE A 99 10.91 -2.09 -6.84
N PHE A 100 11.02 -1.34 -7.94
CA PHE A 100 10.35 -1.67 -9.20
C PHE A 100 10.89 -2.96 -9.83
N ASP A 101 12.20 -3.23 -9.72
CA ASP A 101 12.75 -4.51 -10.19
C ASP A 101 12.18 -5.69 -9.40
N HIS A 102 12.10 -5.59 -8.08
CA HIS A 102 11.48 -6.62 -7.26
C HIS A 102 10.01 -6.86 -7.66
N MET A 103 9.21 -5.80 -7.74
CA MET A 103 7.79 -5.87 -8.11
C MET A 103 7.60 -6.50 -9.50
N ALA A 104 8.37 -6.06 -10.50
CA ALA A 104 8.30 -6.59 -11.87
C ALA A 104 8.65 -8.08 -11.94
N ASN A 105 9.41 -8.60 -10.98
CA ASN A 105 9.83 -10.00 -10.93
C ASN A 105 9.13 -10.79 -9.80
N ARG A 106 7.94 -10.36 -9.38
CA ARG A 106 7.10 -11.05 -8.37
C ARG A 106 7.81 -11.26 -7.03
N ARG A 107 8.64 -10.31 -6.62
CA ARG A 107 9.27 -10.25 -5.29
C ARG A 107 8.72 -9.03 -4.57
N PHE A 108 8.11 -9.23 -3.41
CA PHE A 108 7.69 -8.13 -2.55
C PHE A 108 8.74 -7.91 -1.47
N VAL A 109 9.28 -6.69 -1.38
CA VAL A 109 10.26 -6.32 -0.34
C VAL A 109 9.53 -5.99 0.95
N ALA A 110 9.98 -6.55 2.07
CA ALA A 110 9.40 -6.28 3.38
C ALA A 110 10.49 -5.97 4.41
N GLY A 111 10.26 -4.93 5.22
CA GLY A 111 11.13 -4.53 6.31
C GLY A 111 11.30 -5.66 7.33
N ASN A 112 12.55 -5.94 7.68
CA ASN A 112 12.89 -7.01 8.61
C ASN A 112 12.93 -6.52 10.07
N PHE A 113 11.87 -5.88 10.56
CA PHE A 113 11.74 -5.49 11.96
C PHE A 113 10.26 -5.28 12.30
N ILE A 114 9.90 -5.32 13.58
CA ILE A 114 8.56 -4.99 14.04
C ILE A 114 8.62 -3.77 14.97
N ARG A 115 7.58 -2.94 14.93
CA ARG A 115 7.42 -1.81 15.87
C ARG A 115 7.44 -2.30 17.32
N ARG A 116 7.79 -1.40 18.23
CA ARG A 116 7.78 -1.71 19.67
C ARG A 116 6.35 -1.69 20.24
N ALA A 117 6.19 -2.32 21.40
CA ALA A 117 4.91 -2.37 22.11
C ALA A 117 4.38 -1.00 22.57
N ASP A 118 5.23 0.02 22.70
CA ASP A 118 4.85 1.42 22.98
C ASP A 118 4.44 2.20 21.72
N GLN A 119 4.51 1.59 20.54
CA GLN A 119 4.25 2.21 19.22
C GLN A 119 3.14 1.47 18.44
N LEU A 120 2.29 0.69 19.11
CA LEU A 120 1.26 -0.15 18.46
C LEU A 120 0.28 0.63 17.59
N ASP A 121 0.03 1.89 17.92
CA ASP A 121 -0.98 2.71 17.24
C ASP A 121 -0.44 3.46 16.03
N TYR A 122 0.86 3.77 16.01
CA TYR A 122 1.48 4.48 14.89
C TYR A 122 3.00 4.29 14.87
N LEU A 123 3.52 4.01 13.68
CA LEU A 123 4.95 4.07 13.35
C LEU A 123 5.07 4.78 12.00
N GLN A 124 6.02 5.69 11.88
CA GLN A 124 6.25 6.44 10.63
C GLN A 124 6.89 5.57 9.54
N GLU A 125 7.79 4.67 9.93
CA GLU A 125 8.45 3.74 9.03
C GLU A 125 7.59 2.47 8.83
N PRO A 126 7.52 1.91 7.61
CA PRO A 126 6.85 0.63 7.39
C PRO A 126 7.64 -0.48 8.08
N ASP A 127 6.98 -1.20 8.99
CA ASP A 127 7.52 -2.39 9.65
C ASP A 127 6.96 -3.67 9.02
N VAL A 128 7.45 -4.83 9.47
CA VAL A 128 7.02 -6.14 8.97
C VAL A 128 5.51 -6.35 9.09
N PHE A 129 4.85 -5.73 10.07
CA PHE A 129 3.39 -5.82 10.18
C PHE A 129 2.72 -5.05 9.05
N HIS A 130 3.07 -3.80 8.80
CA HIS A 130 2.54 -3.06 7.66
C HIS A 130 2.81 -3.79 6.33
N ASP A 131 4.06 -4.20 6.09
CA ASP A 131 4.45 -4.82 4.83
C ASP A 131 3.77 -6.19 4.64
N VAL A 132 3.89 -7.08 5.61
CA VAL A 132 3.43 -8.46 5.46
C VAL A 132 1.93 -8.60 5.70
N PHE A 133 1.40 -8.03 6.78
CA PHE A 133 -0.05 -8.11 7.03
C PHE A 133 -0.82 -7.20 6.07
N GLY A 134 -0.28 -6.03 5.72
CA GLY A 134 -0.96 -5.07 4.85
C GLY A 134 -0.98 -5.48 3.38
N HIS A 135 0.17 -5.80 2.80
CA HIS A 135 0.28 -6.00 1.35
C HIS A 135 0.13 -7.45 0.91
N VAL A 136 0.82 -8.37 1.59
CA VAL A 136 1.02 -9.74 1.08
C VAL A 136 -0.27 -10.54 0.88
N PRO A 137 -1.33 -10.42 1.71
CA PRO A 137 -2.61 -11.07 1.43
C PRO A 137 -3.20 -10.73 0.06
N MET A 138 -3.04 -9.49 -0.42
CA MET A 138 -3.55 -9.11 -1.73
C MET A 138 -2.75 -9.76 -2.88
N LEU A 139 -1.47 -10.08 -2.67
CA LEU A 139 -0.64 -10.79 -3.66
C LEU A 139 -1.05 -12.25 -3.86
N ALA A 140 -1.93 -12.80 -3.01
CA ALA A 140 -2.55 -14.10 -3.22
C ALA A 140 -3.71 -14.06 -4.23
N ASP A 141 -4.22 -12.88 -4.58
CA ASP A 141 -5.19 -12.70 -5.64
C ASP A 141 -4.46 -12.52 -6.99
N PRO A 142 -4.72 -13.36 -8.02
CA PRO A 142 -3.93 -13.36 -9.24
C PRO A 142 -4.07 -12.05 -10.05
N VAL A 143 -5.23 -11.39 -10.01
CA VAL A 143 -5.45 -10.15 -10.77
C VAL A 143 -4.69 -9.00 -10.13
N PHE A 144 -4.76 -8.90 -8.79
CA PHE A 144 -4.00 -7.89 -8.07
C PHE A 144 -2.48 -8.16 -8.15
N ALA A 145 -2.07 -9.42 -8.07
CA ALA A 145 -0.68 -9.83 -8.25
C ALA A 145 -0.12 -9.41 -9.62
N ASP A 146 -0.90 -9.58 -10.70
CA ASP A 146 -0.49 -9.12 -12.04
C ASP A 146 -0.49 -7.59 -12.16
N TYR A 147 -1.38 -6.90 -11.44
CA TYR A 147 -1.35 -5.43 -11.37
C TYR A 147 -0.05 -4.92 -10.75
N CYS A 148 0.41 -5.56 -9.67
CA CYS A 148 1.68 -5.25 -9.04
C CYS A 148 2.89 -5.49 -9.97
N VAL A 149 2.85 -6.53 -10.82
CA VAL A 149 3.89 -6.73 -11.85
C VAL A 149 3.87 -5.59 -12.87
N ALA A 150 2.69 -5.27 -13.42
CA ALA A 150 2.52 -4.19 -14.39
C ALA A 150 2.97 -2.84 -13.82
N TYR A 151 2.70 -2.60 -12.53
CA TYR A 151 3.19 -1.42 -11.82
C TYR A 151 4.73 -1.39 -11.75
N GLY A 152 5.37 -2.51 -11.37
CA GLY A 152 6.83 -2.61 -11.35
C GLY A 152 7.49 -2.39 -12.72
N GLU A 153 6.92 -2.97 -13.78
CA GLU A 153 7.39 -2.75 -15.15
C GLU A 153 7.20 -1.28 -15.59
N GLY A 154 6.06 -0.68 -15.25
CA GLY A 154 5.77 0.74 -15.48
C GLY A 154 6.74 1.67 -14.75
N GLY A 155 7.14 1.30 -13.54
CA GLY A 155 8.14 2.00 -12.71
C GLY A 155 9.46 2.26 -13.42
N LYS A 156 10.03 1.20 -14.02
CA LYS A 156 11.28 1.28 -14.78
C LYS A 156 11.19 2.30 -15.92
N ARG A 157 10.07 2.29 -16.64
CA ARG A 157 9.83 3.22 -17.75
C ARG A 157 9.53 4.65 -17.27
N ALA A 158 8.88 4.81 -16.12
CA ALA A 158 8.61 6.14 -15.57
C ALA A 158 9.88 6.84 -15.07
N LEU A 159 10.86 6.09 -14.54
CA LEU A 159 12.17 6.64 -14.19
C LEU A 159 12.84 7.29 -15.41
N GLU A 160 12.80 6.63 -16.57
CA GLU A 160 13.35 7.16 -17.83
C GLU A 160 12.62 8.41 -18.33
N LEU A 161 11.31 8.50 -18.08
CA LEU A 161 10.43 9.57 -18.59
C LEU A 161 10.21 10.72 -17.59
N GLY A 162 10.83 10.66 -16.41
CA GLY A 162 10.61 11.62 -15.32
C GLY A 162 9.18 11.61 -14.76
N GLY A 163 8.54 10.44 -14.74
CA GLY A 163 7.15 10.23 -14.34
C GLY A 163 6.96 9.61 -12.95
N LEU A 164 8.04 9.48 -12.16
CA LEU A 164 8.05 8.78 -10.88
C LEU A 164 7.00 9.31 -9.91
N ASN A 165 6.86 10.64 -9.77
CA ASN A 165 5.88 11.27 -8.90
C ASN A 165 4.43 10.86 -9.23
N TYR A 166 4.10 10.69 -10.52
CA TYR A 166 2.78 10.25 -10.97
C TYR A 166 2.53 8.78 -10.59
N LEU A 167 3.55 7.92 -10.68
CA LEU A 167 3.45 6.54 -10.23
C LEU A 167 3.39 6.38 -8.72
N SER A 168 4.12 7.20 -7.96
CA SER A 168 4.02 7.19 -6.50
C SER A 168 2.60 7.53 -6.06
N ARG A 169 1.93 8.48 -6.73
CA ARG A 169 0.51 8.79 -6.48
C ARG A 169 -0.43 7.66 -6.86
N LEU A 170 -0.17 6.98 -7.98
CA LEU A 170 -0.94 5.79 -8.36
C LEU A 170 -0.84 4.71 -7.29
N TYR A 171 0.37 4.38 -6.85
CA TYR A 171 0.60 3.39 -5.80
C TYR A 171 -0.07 3.79 -4.48
N TRP A 172 0.10 5.05 -4.08
CA TRP A 172 -0.48 5.58 -2.86
C TRP A 172 -2.01 5.44 -2.83
N TYR A 173 -2.68 5.87 -3.90
CA TYR A 173 -4.14 5.84 -3.97
C TYR A 173 -4.74 4.50 -4.40
N THR A 174 -3.90 3.49 -4.63
CA THR A 174 -4.34 2.13 -4.93
C THR A 174 -3.81 1.15 -3.90
N VAL A 175 -2.56 0.72 -4.02
CA VAL A 175 -1.93 -0.27 -3.16
C VAL A 175 -1.97 0.14 -1.69
N GLU A 176 -1.72 1.40 -1.36
CA GLU A 176 -1.67 1.85 0.05
C GLU A 176 -3.05 2.24 0.62
N PHE A 177 -3.82 3.05 -0.10
CA PHE A 177 -5.07 3.66 0.38
C PHE A 177 -6.27 3.42 -0.54
N GLY A 178 -6.26 2.35 -1.31
CA GLY A 178 -7.34 2.01 -2.23
C GLY A 178 -8.58 1.42 -1.53
N LEU A 179 -9.74 1.83 -2.03
CA LEU A 179 -11.04 1.22 -1.72
C LEU A 179 -11.60 0.51 -2.96
N ILE A 180 -12.45 -0.48 -2.75
CA ILE A 180 -13.10 -1.24 -3.81
C ILE A 180 -14.60 -1.33 -3.55
N GLN A 181 -15.39 -1.28 -4.60
CA GLN A 181 -16.83 -1.53 -4.55
C GLN A 181 -17.08 -3.05 -4.66
N GLU A 182 -17.67 -3.67 -3.64
CA GLU A 182 -18.11 -5.07 -3.66
C GLU A 182 -19.58 -5.17 -3.25
N ASP A 183 -20.42 -5.82 -4.07
CA ASP A 183 -21.85 -6.02 -3.80
C ASP A 183 -22.63 -4.74 -3.42
N GLY A 184 -22.25 -3.58 -3.98
CA GLY A 184 -22.88 -2.30 -3.66
C GLY A 184 -22.43 -1.66 -2.35
N GLU A 185 -21.45 -2.26 -1.65
CA GLU A 185 -20.81 -1.67 -0.48
C GLU A 185 -19.32 -1.37 -0.71
N LEU A 186 -18.78 -0.43 0.06
CA LEU A 186 -17.36 -0.11 0.02
C LEU A 186 -16.57 -1.10 0.89
N ARG A 187 -15.40 -1.49 0.39
CA ARG A 187 -14.42 -2.34 1.05
C ARG A 187 -13.01 -1.80 0.89
N ILE A 188 -12.14 -2.23 1.78
CA ILE A 188 -10.73 -1.81 1.84
C ILE A 188 -9.86 -2.87 1.18
N TYR A 189 -8.95 -2.46 0.30
CA TYR A 189 -7.84 -3.31 -0.13
C TYR A 189 -6.46 -2.66 0.10
N GLY A 190 -6.43 -1.34 0.36
CA GLY A 190 -5.20 -0.62 0.65
C GLY A 190 -4.49 -1.11 1.92
N SER A 191 -3.20 -1.44 1.79
CA SER A 191 -2.32 -1.94 2.86
C SER A 191 -2.20 -0.99 4.05
N GLY A 192 -2.03 0.30 3.78
CA GLY A 192 -1.99 1.37 4.80
C GLY A 192 -3.28 1.44 5.62
N ILE A 193 -4.41 1.10 5.00
CA ILE A 193 -5.70 1.09 5.68
C ILE A 193 -5.89 -0.19 6.49
N VAL A 194 -5.70 -1.37 5.92
CA VAL A 194 -5.94 -2.64 6.65
C VAL A 194 -4.96 -2.86 7.80
N SER A 195 -3.75 -2.31 7.71
CA SER A 195 -2.75 -2.37 8.79
C SER A 195 -3.01 -1.36 9.91
N SER A 196 -3.86 -0.35 9.68
CA SER A 196 -4.20 0.71 10.63
C SER A 196 -5.66 0.63 11.11
N ALA A 197 -5.85 0.40 12.42
CA ALA A 197 -7.19 0.32 12.99
C ALA A 197 -7.94 1.67 12.91
N ALA A 198 -7.22 2.79 13.03
CA ALA A 198 -7.81 4.12 12.94
C ALA A 198 -8.20 4.45 11.49
N GLU A 199 -7.31 4.19 10.53
CA GLU A 199 -7.58 4.44 9.11
C GLU A 199 -8.72 3.56 8.60
N SER A 200 -8.80 2.29 9.02
CA SER A 200 -9.88 1.37 8.65
C SER A 200 -11.28 1.90 9.01
N ASN A 201 -11.41 2.54 10.17
CA ASN A 201 -12.67 3.18 10.56
C ASN A 201 -12.88 4.50 9.80
N PHE A 202 -11.85 5.34 9.73
CA PHE A 202 -11.94 6.65 9.09
C PHE A 202 -12.29 6.55 7.59
N ALA A 203 -11.64 5.64 6.88
CA ALA A 203 -11.80 5.44 5.44
C ALA A 203 -13.21 5.01 5.04
N LEU A 204 -13.97 4.29 5.90
CA LEU A 204 -15.31 3.79 5.57
C LEU A 204 -16.45 4.55 6.27
N GLU A 205 -16.24 4.99 7.52
CA GLU A 205 -17.33 5.42 8.40
C GLU A 205 -17.33 6.93 8.67
N ASP A 206 -16.16 7.59 8.62
CA ASP A 206 -16.09 9.03 8.89
C ASP A 206 -16.69 9.84 7.72
N PRO A 207 -17.44 10.92 8.00
CA PRO A 207 -18.00 11.80 6.96
C PRO A 207 -16.99 12.82 6.41
N SER A 208 -15.77 12.91 6.96
CA SER A 208 -14.75 13.87 6.53
C SER A 208 -14.15 13.60 5.15
N PRO A 209 -13.67 12.39 4.81
CA PRO A 209 -12.95 12.18 3.55
C PRO A 209 -13.89 12.14 2.35
N ASN A 210 -13.36 12.55 1.19
CA ASN A 210 -14.01 12.28 -0.08
C ASN A 210 -13.76 10.82 -0.47
N ARG A 211 -14.77 10.20 -1.09
CA ARG A 211 -14.65 8.89 -1.73
C ARG A 211 -15.01 9.08 -3.19
N LEU A 212 -14.03 8.93 -4.06
CA LEU A 212 -14.11 9.26 -5.48
C LEU A 212 -13.93 8.00 -6.32
N GLY A 213 -14.62 7.88 -7.44
CA GLY A 213 -14.38 6.82 -8.40
C GLY A 213 -12.95 6.92 -8.95
N PHE A 214 -12.32 5.77 -9.14
CA PHE A 214 -10.97 5.71 -9.71
C PHE A 214 -10.95 6.23 -11.16
N ASP A 215 -10.03 7.15 -11.43
CA ASP A 215 -9.61 7.56 -12.77
C ASP A 215 -8.09 7.72 -12.78
N LEU A 216 -7.42 7.11 -13.76
CA LEU A 216 -5.96 7.03 -13.80
C LEU A 216 -5.29 8.41 -13.87
N LYS A 217 -5.78 9.30 -14.75
CA LYS A 217 -5.22 10.65 -14.94
C LYS A 217 -5.43 11.51 -13.71
N ARG A 218 -6.62 11.42 -13.13
CA ARG A 218 -7.02 12.08 -11.90
C ARG A 218 -6.10 11.66 -10.76
N VAL A 219 -5.99 10.36 -10.50
CA VAL A 219 -5.15 9.80 -9.43
C VAL A 219 -3.70 10.24 -9.58
N MET A 220 -3.11 10.08 -10.77
CA MET A 220 -1.72 10.47 -11.04
C MET A 220 -1.46 11.96 -10.78
N ARG A 221 -2.45 12.84 -10.94
CA ARG A 221 -2.30 14.28 -10.68
C ARG A 221 -2.66 14.70 -9.25
N THR A 222 -3.10 13.80 -8.38
CA THR A 222 -3.59 14.14 -7.05
C THR A 222 -2.46 14.16 -6.02
N GLU A 223 -2.27 15.29 -5.33
CA GLU A 223 -1.37 15.37 -4.18
C GLU A 223 -1.85 14.51 -3.01
N TYR A 224 -0.94 13.95 -2.20
CA TYR A 224 -1.25 13.20 -0.98
C TYR A 224 -0.42 13.66 0.22
N ARG A 225 -0.83 13.25 1.43
CA ARG A 225 -0.12 13.46 2.69
C ARG A 225 0.21 12.10 3.32
N ILE A 226 1.41 12.00 3.89
CA ILE A 226 1.92 10.77 4.52
C ILE A 226 1.82 10.79 6.04
N ASP A 227 1.57 11.96 6.65
CA ASP A 227 1.61 12.20 8.10
C ASP A 227 0.20 12.37 8.72
N ASP A 228 -0.85 11.92 8.02
CA ASP A 228 -2.23 12.09 8.43
C ASP A 228 -3.20 11.12 7.76
N PHE A 229 -4.44 11.10 8.25
CA PHE A 229 -5.56 10.47 7.56
C PHE A 229 -5.76 11.07 6.17
N GLN A 230 -6.14 10.22 5.21
CA GLN A 230 -6.32 10.66 3.84
C GLN A 230 -7.59 11.51 3.68
N GLN A 231 -7.46 12.66 3.01
CA GLN A 231 -8.61 13.52 2.69
C GLN A 231 -9.45 12.99 1.51
N ASN A 232 -8.84 12.14 0.66
CA ASN A 232 -9.46 11.48 -0.47
C ASN A 232 -9.10 9.98 -0.47
N TYR A 233 -10.08 9.14 -0.77
CA TYR A 233 -9.89 7.75 -1.16
C TYR A 233 -10.44 7.52 -2.57
N PHE A 234 -9.73 6.73 -3.38
CA PHE A 234 -10.19 6.33 -4.70
C PHE A 234 -10.76 4.91 -4.67
N VAL A 235 -11.94 4.76 -5.27
CA VAL A 235 -12.73 3.53 -5.28
C VAL A 235 -12.65 2.90 -6.67
N ILE A 236 -12.02 1.72 -6.76
CA ILE A 236 -12.02 0.92 -7.98
C ILE A 236 -13.32 0.12 -8.07
N PRO A 237 -13.87 -0.11 -9.28
CA PRO A 237 -15.04 -0.96 -9.45
C PRO A 237 -14.70 -2.45 -9.39
N SER A 238 -13.45 -2.84 -9.71
CA SER A 238 -12.92 -4.19 -9.61
C SER A 238 -11.39 -4.19 -9.75
N PHE A 239 -10.73 -5.26 -9.32
CA PHE A 239 -9.30 -5.45 -9.59
C PHE A 239 -9.01 -5.64 -11.08
N ASP A 240 -9.93 -6.29 -11.83
CA ASP A 240 -9.81 -6.46 -13.27
C ASP A 240 -9.74 -5.10 -13.99
N GLU A 241 -10.59 -4.14 -13.59
CA GLU A 241 -10.56 -2.79 -14.16
C GLU A 241 -9.27 -2.04 -13.81
N LEU A 242 -8.78 -2.17 -12.57
CA LEU A 242 -7.52 -1.56 -12.15
C LEU A 242 -6.34 -2.12 -12.97
N LEU A 243 -6.28 -3.44 -13.15
CA LEU A 243 -5.27 -4.10 -13.98
C LEU A 243 -5.41 -3.67 -15.44
N ARG A 244 -6.61 -3.75 -16.01
CA ARG A 244 -6.89 -3.42 -17.41
C ARG A 244 -6.46 -2.00 -17.74
N VAL A 245 -6.87 -1.01 -16.95
CA VAL A 245 -6.51 0.40 -17.16
C VAL A 245 -5.00 0.61 -17.07
N THR A 246 -4.31 -0.12 -16.20
CA THR A 246 -2.85 -0.03 -16.03
C THR A 246 -2.10 -0.65 -17.21
N VAL A 247 -2.51 -1.83 -17.67
CA VAL A 247 -1.85 -2.57 -18.76
C VAL A 247 -2.17 -1.98 -20.14
N GLU A 248 -3.42 -1.57 -20.37
CA GLU A 248 -3.86 -1.08 -21.68
C GLU A 248 -3.47 0.40 -21.93
N THR A 249 -3.08 1.14 -20.90
CA THR A 249 -2.65 2.53 -21.05
C THR A 249 -1.16 2.63 -21.32
N ASP A 250 -0.77 3.16 -22.47
CA ASP A 250 0.61 3.60 -22.68
C ASP A 250 0.91 4.83 -21.82
N PHE A 251 1.79 4.67 -20.83
CA PHE A 251 2.12 5.73 -19.88
C PHE A 251 2.93 6.87 -20.51
N ALA A 252 3.64 6.64 -21.62
CA ALA A 252 4.41 7.71 -22.26
C ALA A 252 3.51 8.88 -22.77
N PRO A 253 2.51 8.65 -23.64
CA PRO A 253 1.60 9.72 -24.06
C PRO A 253 0.72 10.24 -22.91
N LEU A 254 0.44 9.41 -21.90
CA LEU A 254 -0.25 9.85 -20.70
C LEU A 254 0.56 10.91 -19.95
N TYR A 255 1.85 10.65 -19.70
CA TYR A 255 2.75 11.59 -19.04
C TYR A 255 2.86 12.90 -19.81
N GLU A 256 3.03 12.85 -21.13
CA GLU A 256 3.08 14.06 -21.96
C GLU A 256 1.78 14.88 -21.88
N ALA A 257 0.63 14.23 -21.72
CA ALA A 257 -0.65 14.91 -21.55
C ALA A 257 -0.84 15.53 -20.16
N ILE A 258 -0.32 14.91 -19.10
CA ILE A 258 -0.54 15.39 -17.72
C ILE A 258 0.56 16.33 -17.20
N LYS A 259 1.81 16.19 -17.65
CA LYS A 259 2.95 17.06 -17.27
C LYS A 259 2.70 18.57 -17.37
N PRO A 260 2.03 19.10 -18.41
CA PRO A 260 1.78 20.54 -18.51
C PRO A 260 0.62 21.02 -17.64
N LEU A 261 -0.15 20.11 -17.03
CA LEU A 261 -1.31 20.46 -16.20
C LEU A 261 -0.88 20.65 -14.74
N PRO A 262 -1.51 21.55 -13.99
CA PRO A 262 -1.23 21.68 -12.56
C PRO A 262 -1.62 20.42 -11.81
N ASP A 263 -0.93 20.14 -10.71
CA ASP A 263 -1.37 19.12 -9.76
C ASP A 263 -2.71 19.52 -9.11
N ILE A 264 -3.47 18.50 -8.73
CA ILE A 264 -4.78 18.63 -8.09
C ILE A 264 -4.57 18.53 -6.59
N ARG A 265 -5.10 19.51 -5.85
CA ARG A 265 -4.91 19.54 -4.39
C ARG A 265 -5.64 18.38 -3.74
N ILE A 266 -5.11 17.96 -2.60
CA ILE A 266 -5.53 16.76 -1.85
C ILE A 266 -7.05 16.67 -1.63
N ALA A 267 -7.76 17.78 -1.41
CA ALA A 267 -9.20 17.77 -1.10
C ALA A 267 -10.10 18.26 -2.24
N ASP A 268 -9.53 18.65 -3.39
CA ASP A 268 -10.30 19.18 -4.50
C ASP A 268 -11.16 18.07 -5.12
N ILE A 269 -12.41 18.40 -5.48
CA ILE A 269 -13.31 17.57 -6.28
C ILE A 269 -13.49 18.27 -7.62
N LEU A 270 -13.16 17.58 -8.72
CA LEU A 270 -13.27 18.09 -10.08
C LEU A 270 -14.68 17.83 -10.66
N PRO A 271 -15.13 18.62 -11.66
CA PRO A 271 -16.43 18.41 -12.32
C PRO A 271 -16.62 17.01 -12.93
N GLU A 272 -15.52 16.40 -13.39
CA GLU A 272 -15.49 15.06 -13.99
C GLU A 272 -15.41 13.92 -12.97
N ASP A 273 -15.18 14.21 -11.68
CA ASP A 273 -15.07 13.17 -10.65
C ASP A 273 -16.41 12.45 -10.45
N VAL A 274 -16.38 11.11 -10.44
CA VAL A 274 -17.49 10.30 -9.94
C VAL A 274 -17.47 10.38 -8.41
N VAL A 275 -18.36 11.18 -7.83
CA VAL A 275 -18.39 11.39 -6.38
C VAL A 275 -19.28 10.35 -5.70
N ILE A 276 -18.67 9.40 -4.99
CA ILE A 276 -19.36 8.39 -4.16
C ILE A 276 -19.71 9.00 -2.79
N THR A 277 -18.78 9.76 -2.21
CA THR A 277 -19.02 10.55 -1.01
C THR A 277 -18.35 11.90 -1.15
N ARG A 278 -19.14 12.98 -1.01
CA ARG A 278 -18.62 14.33 -0.82
C ARG A 278 -18.32 14.52 0.66
N GLY A 279 -17.06 14.37 1.02
CA GLY A 279 -16.59 14.50 2.38
C GLY A 279 -16.72 15.92 2.91
N THR A 280 -16.96 16.06 4.21
CA THR A 280 -17.03 17.37 4.86
C THR A 280 -15.67 18.03 4.96
N GLN A 281 -14.57 17.27 4.96
CA GLN A 281 -13.19 17.70 5.26
C GLN A 281 -13.04 18.28 6.69
N ALA A 282 -13.95 17.94 7.61
CA ALA A 282 -13.96 18.49 8.96
C ALA A 282 -12.69 18.16 9.75
N TYR A 283 -12.25 16.89 9.73
CA TYR A 283 -11.04 16.45 10.41
C TYR A 283 -9.80 17.26 10.01
N ALA A 284 -9.54 17.39 8.71
CA ALA A 284 -8.38 18.12 8.20
C ALA A 284 -8.42 19.62 8.55
N ARG A 285 -9.60 20.26 8.45
CA ARG A 285 -9.76 21.68 8.81
C ARG A 285 -9.48 21.94 10.29
N THR A 286 -10.00 21.10 11.18
CA THR A 286 -9.74 21.24 12.63
C THR A 286 -8.27 21.01 12.97
N ARG A 287 -7.59 20.09 12.28
CA ARG A 287 -6.15 19.84 12.50
C ARG A 287 -5.28 21.02 12.05
N ASP A 288 -5.59 21.61 10.90
CA ASP A 288 -4.84 22.75 10.36
C ASP A 288 -5.07 24.02 11.20
N GLU A 289 -6.28 24.22 11.77
CA GLU A 289 -6.57 25.31 12.73
C GLU A 289 -5.77 25.19 14.03
N GLY A 290 -5.49 23.98 14.51
CA GLY A 290 -4.68 23.75 15.72
C GLY A 290 -3.17 23.89 15.51
N ARG A 291 -2.70 24.05 14.27
CA ARG A 291 -1.28 24.24 13.92
C ARG A 291 -0.90 25.71 13.64
N GLY A 292 -1.88 26.63 13.59
CA GLY A 292 -1.68 28.07 13.37
C GLY A 292 -1.57 28.86 14.66
#